data_AF-A0A6I8NDF4-F1
#
_entry.id   AF-A0A6I8NDF4-F1
#
_cell.length_a   1.000
_cell.length_b   1.000
_cell.length_c   1.000
_cell.angle_alpha   90.00
_cell.angle_beta   90.00
_cell.angle_gamma   90.00
#
_symmetry.space_group_name_H-M   'P 1'
#
loop_
_entity.id
_entity.type
_entity.pdbx_description
1 polymer ?
#
loop_
_entity_poly.entity_id
_entity_poly.type
_entity_poly.pdbx_seq_one_letter_code
_entity_poly.pdbx_strand_id
1 'polypeptide(L)'
;MDFLHRNGVLVIQHLQKDYRAYQDFLNFMSNVGDPRNIFSIYFPLWFQLNRTVGTKMIWVAVIGDWFNLIFKWILFGHRPYWWVQETLIYTNHSSPCLEQFPTTCETGPGSPSGHAMGSSCVWYVMVTAALSYTLSQIDKSSVTLHRHACCRSI
;
A
#
# COMPACT_ATOMS: atom_id res chain seq x y z
N MET A 1 -16.11 -15.14 14.23
CA MET A 1 -15.02 -14.21 13.87
C MET A 1 -13.64 -14.77 14.21
N ASP A 2 -13.53 -15.68 15.18
CA ASP A 2 -12.25 -16.20 15.66
C ASP A 2 -11.46 -17.01 14.64
N PHE A 3 -12.14 -17.65 13.69
CA PHE A 3 -11.47 -18.35 12.59
C PHE A 3 -10.61 -17.38 11.76
N LEU A 4 -11.14 -16.20 11.41
CA LEU A 4 -10.39 -15.21 10.62
C LEU A 4 -9.18 -14.69 11.40
N HIS A 5 -9.36 -14.37 12.67
CA HIS A 5 -8.28 -13.86 13.52
C HIS A 5 -7.21 -14.93 13.75
N ARG A 6 -7.61 -16.19 14.00
CA ARG A 6 -6.69 -17.33 14.14
C ARG A 6 -5.86 -17.53 12.86
N ASN A 7 -6.48 -17.52 11.69
CA ASN A 7 -5.74 -17.61 10.42
C ASN A 7 -4.79 -16.43 10.25
N GLY A 8 -5.21 -15.20 10.60
CA GLY A 8 -4.34 -14.03 10.59
C GLY A 8 -3.11 -14.21 11.48
N VAL A 9 -3.28 -14.70 12.70
CA VAL A 9 -2.18 -15.00 13.64
C VAL A 9 -1.26 -16.07 13.06
N LEU A 10 -1.79 -17.15 12.49
CA LEU A 10 -0.98 -18.22 11.87
C LEU A 10 -0.13 -17.70 10.70
N VAL A 11 -0.70 -16.83 9.86
CA VAL A 11 0.03 -16.20 8.76
C VAL A 11 1.16 -15.30 9.29
N ILE A 12 0.91 -14.51 10.33
CA ILE A 12 1.93 -13.66 10.95
C ILE A 12 3.06 -14.53 11.51
N GLN A 13 2.74 -15.61 12.22
CA GLN A 13 3.76 -16.53 12.74
C GLN A 13 4.58 -17.19 11.63
N HIS A 14 3.93 -17.61 10.54
CA HIS A 14 4.63 -18.18 9.39
C HIS A 14 5.60 -17.16 8.77
N LEU A 15 5.17 -15.91 8.59
CA LEU A 15 6.03 -14.83 8.10
C LEU A 15 7.20 -14.54 9.05
N GLN A 16 6.94 -14.40 10.35
CA GLN A 16 7.98 -14.09 11.34
C GLN A 16 9.01 -15.22 11.48
N LYS A 17 8.58 -16.48 11.37
CA LYS A 17 9.46 -17.65 11.49
C LYS A 17 10.23 -17.95 10.21
N ASP A 18 9.52 -18.07 9.09
CA ASP A 18 10.09 -18.63 7.86
C ASP A 18 10.67 -17.56 6.93
N TYR A 19 10.26 -16.29 7.09
CA TYR A 19 10.75 -15.16 6.28
C TYR A 19 11.58 -14.16 7.08
N ARG A 20 12.13 -14.57 8.23
CA ARG A 20 12.94 -13.69 9.10
C ARG A 20 14.13 -13.05 8.38
N ALA A 21 14.76 -13.76 7.44
CA ALA A 21 15.86 -13.23 6.63
C ALA A 21 15.44 -12.06 5.72
N TYR A 22 14.15 -11.95 5.39
CA TYR A 22 13.59 -10.88 4.56
C TYR A 22 12.93 -9.76 5.37
N GLN A 23 13.03 -9.80 6.70
CA GLN A 23 12.38 -8.84 7.59
C GLN A 23 12.72 -7.39 7.23
N ASP A 24 14.00 -7.09 7.00
CA ASP A 24 14.43 -5.72 6.65
C ASP A 24 13.86 -5.26 5.31
N PHE A 25 13.78 -6.16 4.33
CA PHE A 25 13.16 -5.88 3.04
C PHE A 25 11.65 -5.63 3.17
N LEU A 26 10.93 -6.45 3.95
CA LEU A 26 9.49 -6.28 4.19
C LEU A 26 9.18 -5.00 4.97
N ASN A 27 10.04 -4.64 5.94
CA ASN A 27 9.95 -3.39 6.67
C ASN A 27 10.23 -2.19 5.76
N PHE A 28 11.22 -2.29 4.87
CA PHE A 28 11.49 -1.28 3.86
C PHE A 28 10.29 -1.07 2.94
N MET A 29 9.71 -2.14 2.40
CA MET A 29 8.52 -2.07 1.54
C MET A 29 7.32 -1.44 2.27
N SER A 30 7.15 -1.78 3.55
CA SER A 30 6.09 -1.21 4.40
C SER A 30 6.30 0.28 4.68
N ASN A 31 7.56 0.72 4.81
CA ASN A 31 7.91 2.13 4.93
C ASN A 31 7.68 2.86 3.60
N VAL A 32 8.07 2.28 2.46
CA VAL A 32 7.79 2.84 1.12
C VAL A 32 6.28 3.05 0.90
N GLY A 33 5.46 2.12 1.37
CA GLY A 33 3.99 2.21 1.35
C GLY A 33 3.38 3.06 2.48
N ASP A 34 4.19 3.73 3.30
CA ASP A 34 3.69 4.54 4.41
C ASP A 34 2.92 5.77 3.88
N PRO A 35 1.70 6.04 4.38
CA PRO A 35 0.93 7.22 3.98
C PRO A 35 1.66 8.55 4.20
N ARG A 36 2.63 8.63 5.11
CA ARG A 36 3.48 9.82 5.31
C ARG A 36 4.27 10.15 4.04
N ASN A 37 4.76 9.12 3.34
CA ASN A 37 5.54 9.29 2.12
C ASN A 37 4.69 9.77 0.94
N ILE A 38 3.36 9.57 0.98
CA ILE A 38 2.44 10.12 -0.03
C ILE A 38 2.52 11.64 -0.08
N PHE A 39 2.39 12.29 1.08
CA PHE A 39 2.36 13.75 1.14
C PHE A 39 3.76 14.37 1.12
N SER A 40 4.76 13.70 1.73
CA SER A 40 6.11 14.24 1.83
C SER A 40 6.98 14.02 0.59
N ILE A 41 6.77 12.92 -0.16
CA ILE A 41 7.65 12.53 -1.26
C ILE A 41 6.87 12.44 -2.58
N TYR A 42 5.85 11.59 -2.66
CA TYR A 42 5.19 11.30 -3.94
C TYR A 42 4.45 12.52 -4.48
N PHE A 43 3.77 13.28 -3.63
CA PHE A 43 2.97 14.42 -4.05
C PHE A 43 3.81 15.54 -4.66
N PRO A 44 4.85 16.07 -3.99
CA PRO A 44 5.70 17.12 -4.56
C PRO A 44 6.32 16.71 -5.90
N LEU A 45 6.80 15.46 -6.00
CA LEU A 45 7.42 14.94 -7.22
C LEU A 45 6.42 14.90 -8.38
N TRP A 46 5.27 14.28 -8.20
CA TRP A 46 4.26 14.17 -9.27
C TRP A 46 3.60 15.50 -9.59
N PHE A 47 3.41 16.38 -8.61
CA PHE A 47 2.86 17.70 -8.85
C PHE A 47 3.79 18.56 -9.71
N GLN A 48 5.11 18.46 -9.51
CA GLN A 48 6.10 19.15 -10.32
C GLN A 48 6.18 18.58 -11.75
N LEU A 49 6.04 17.27 -11.91
CA LEU A 49 6.02 16.62 -13.24
C LEU A 49 4.72 16.90 -14.00
N ASN A 50 3.57 16.78 -13.33
CA ASN A 50 2.26 17.01 -13.90
C ASN A 50 1.26 17.39 -12.80
N ARG A 51 0.88 18.67 -12.77
CA ARG A 51 -0.07 19.22 -11.79
C ARG A 51 -1.40 18.47 -11.76
N THR A 52 -1.90 18.00 -12.90
CA THR A 52 -3.16 17.22 -12.97
C THR A 52 -3.02 15.87 -12.28
N VAL A 53 -1.90 15.19 -12.44
CA VAL A 53 -1.64 13.90 -11.76
C VAL A 53 -1.48 14.13 -10.26
N GLY A 54 -0.70 15.14 -9.86
CA GLY A 54 -0.54 15.50 -8.45
C GLY A 54 -1.86 15.84 -7.75
N THR A 55 -2.73 16.64 -8.38
CA THR A 55 -4.06 16.95 -7.84
C THR A 55 -4.96 15.72 -7.73
N LYS A 56 -4.99 14.86 -8.76
CA LYS A 56 -5.72 13.57 -8.70
C LYS A 56 -5.23 12.70 -7.55
N MET A 57 -3.93 12.68 -7.33
CA MET A 57 -3.31 11.89 -6.27
C MET A 57 -3.80 12.31 -4.87
N ILE A 58 -3.89 13.61 -4.62
CA ILE A 58 -4.44 14.14 -3.35
C ILE A 58 -5.92 13.76 -3.18
N TRP A 59 -6.73 13.91 -4.23
CA TRP A 59 -8.15 13.52 -4.16
C TRP A 59 -8.33 12.05 -3.83
N VAL A 60 -7.58 11.18 -4.51
CA VAL A 60 -7.64 9.74 -4.30
C VAL A 60 -7.12 9.36 -2.90
N ALA A 61 -6.09 10.03 -2.39
CA ALA A 61 -5.62 9.84 -1.02
C ALA A 61 -6.69 10.23 0.02
N VAL A 62 -7.33 11.40 -0.14
CA VAL A 62 -8.38 11.89 0.77
C VAL A 62 -9.61 10.97 0.77
N ILE A 63 -10.09 10.60 -0.42
CA ILE A 63 -11.25 9.71 -0.56
C ILE A 63 -10.92 8.32 -0.01
N GLY A 64 -9.73 7.79 -0.31
CA GLY A 64 -9.27 6.50 0.18
C GLY A 64 -9.19 6.45 1.70
N ASP A 65 -8.64 7.49 2.33
CA ASP A 65 -8.57 7.59 3.80
C ASP A 65 -9.95 7.72 4.43
N TRP A 66 -10.86 8.50 3.81
CA TRP A 66 -12.23 8.63 4.28
C TRP A 66 -12.98 7.30 4.26
N PHE A 67 -12.89 6.52 3.17
CA PHE A 67 -13.46 5.18 3.13
C PHE A 67 -12.78 4.23 4.11
N ASN A 68 -11.45 4.30 4.26
CA ASN A 68 -10.73 3.49 5.24
C ASN A 68 -11.27 3.74 6.65
N LEU A 69 -11.48 5.00 7.01
CA LEU A 69 -12.05 5.39 8.29
C LEU A 69 -13.46 4.86 8.46
N ILE A 70 -14.36 5.07 7.49
CA ILE A 70 -15.74 4.55 7.54
C ILE A 70 -15.75 3.04 7.73
N PHE A 71 -14.95 2.29 6.97
CA PHE A 71 -14.91 0.83 7.10
C PHE A 71 -14.32 0.37 8.43
N LYS A 72 -13.32 1.08 8.96
CA LYS A 72 -12.79 0.83 10.30
C LYS A 72 -13.86 0.97 11.38
N TRP A 73 -14.71 2.00 11.28
CA TRP A 73 -15.84 2.20 12.18
C TRP A 73 -16.93 1.13 12.04
N ILE A 74 -17.16 0.60 10.85
CA ILE A 74 -18.19 -0.44 10.64
C ILE A 74 -17.70 -1.81 11.10
N LEU A 75 -16.44 -2.15 10.80
CA LEU A 75 -15.91 -3.50 10.95
C LEU A 75 -15.32 -3.80 12.33
N PHE A 76 -14.95 -2.76 13.10
CA PHE A 76 -14.36 -2.90 14.45
C PHE A 76 -13.30 -4.01 14.56
N GLY A 77 -12.44 -4.14 13.54
CA GLY A 77 -11.48 -5.24 13.46
C GLY A 77 -10.42 -5.13 14.55
N HIS A 78 -10.35 -6.13 15.44
CA HIS A 78 -9.28 -6.24 16.43
C HIS A 78 -7.94 -6.50 15.74
N ARG A 79 -6.89 -5.84 16.22
CA ARG A 79 -5.54 -6.14 15.73
C ARG A 79 -5.06 -7.48 16.27
N PRO A 80 -4.34 -8.29 15.47
CA PRO A 80 -3.95 -9.65 15.87
C PRO A 80 -3.20 -9.75 17.19
N TYR A 81 -2.34 -8.77 17.50
CA TYR A 81 -1.56 -8.73 18.73
C TYR A 81 -2.39 -8.41 19.99
N TRP A 82 -3.50 -7.69 19.86
CA TRP A 82 -4.46 -7.51 20.96
C TRP A 82 -5.36 -8.73 21.09
N TRP A 83 -5.90 -9.20 19.96
CA TRP A 83 -6.80 -10.34 19.94
C TRP A 83 -6.17 -11.62 20.52
N VAL A 84 -4.89 -11.88 20.25
CA VAL A 84 -4.19 -13.07 20.77
C VAL A 84 -4.05 -13.06 22.30
N GLN A 85 -4.08 -11.88 22.93
CA GLN A 85 -4.00 -11.72 24.39
C GLN A 85 -5.38 -11.79 25.04
N GLU A 86 -6.44 -11.42 24.32
CA GLU A 86 -7.82 -11.38 24.83
C GLU A 86 -8.58 -12.70 24.59
N THR A 87 -8.17 -13.51 23.62
CA THR A 87 -8.88 -14.74 23.26
C THR A 87 -8.70 -15.86 24.28
N LEU A 88 -9.80 -16.57 24.59
CA LEU A 88 -9.79 -17.77 25.45
C LEU A 88 -9.37 -19.05 24.71
N ILE A 89 -9.12 -18.96 23.40
CA ILE A 89 -8.77 -20.12 22.55
C ILE A 89 -7.42 -20.71 22.94
N TYR A 90 -6.48 -19.86 23.36
CA TYR A 90 -5.16 -20.27 23.81
C TYR A 90 -5.15 -20.26 25.35
N THR A 91 -5.42 -21.41 25.97
CA THR A 91 -5.36 -21.58 27.43
C THR A 91 -3.94 -22.01 27.86
N ASN A 92 -3.51 -21.58 29.07
CA ASN A 92 -2.27 -21.99 29.74
C ASN A 92 -0.99 -21.92 28.88
N HIS A 93 -0.54 -20.69 28.55
CA HIS A 93 0.75 -20.40 27.90
C HIS A 93 0.92 -20.91 26.45
N SER A 94 -0.17 -21.33 25.79
CA SER A 94 -0.16 -21.71 24.37
C SER A 94 -0.30 -20.53 23.40
N SER A 95 -0.48 -19.30 23.92
CA SER A 95 -0.66 -18.11 23.10
C SER A 95 0.62 -17.79 22.31
N PRO A 96 0.54 -17.67 20.98
CA PRO A 96 1.72 -17.36 20.19
C PRO A 96 2.22 -15.94 20.48
N CYS A 97 3.52 -15.81 20.73
CA CYS A 97 4.18 -14.50 20.85
C CYS A 97 4.41 -13.92 19.45
N LEU A 98 3.80 -12.77 19.18
CA LEU A 98 3.97 -12.04 17.92
C LEU A 98 4.97 -10.91 18.13
N GLU A 99 6.00 -10.83 17.30
CA GLU A 99 6.93 -9.70 17.31
C GLU A 99 6.21 -8.43 16.81
N GLN A 100 6.42 -7.28 17.48
CA GLN A 100 5.90 -5.98 17.06
C GLN A 100 7.04 -5.12 16.48
N PHE A 101 6.74 -4.45 15.38
CA PHE A 101 7.63 -3.51 14.70
C PHE A 101 7.09 -2.08 14.81
N PRO A 102 7.94 -1.03 14.69
CA PRO A 102 7.48 0.36 14.79
C PRO A 102 6.29 0.71 13.89
N THR A 103 6.24 0.17 12.67
CA THR A 103 5.13 0.37 11.72
C THR A 103 3.84 -0.35 12.13
N THR A 104 3.92 -1.39 12.96
CA THR A 104 2.75 -2.16 13.43
C THR A 104 2.15 -1.63 14.73
N CYS A 105 2.86 -0.74 15.42
CA CYS A 105 2.47 -0.17 16.72
C CYS A 105 1.45 0.97 16.55
N GLU A 106 0.26 0.65 16.06
CA GLU A 106 -0.84 1.63 15.93
C GLU A 106 -1.93 1.39 16.99
N THR A 107 -2.63 2.47 17.35
CA THR A 107 -3.68 2.49 18.38
C THR A 107 -5.11 2.39 17.83
N GLY A 108 -5.29 2.38 16.51
CA GLY A 108 -6.60 2.30 15.86
C GLY A 108 -7.03 0.88 15.48
N PRO A 109 -8.27 0.67 15.04
CA PRO A 109 -8.74 -0.62 14.51
C PRO A 109 -7.91 -1.08 13.31
N GLY A 110 -7.77 -2.40 13.14
CA GLY A 110 -6.88 -3.02 12.17
C GLY A 110 -7.46 -3.25 10.78
N SER A 111 -8.80 -3.27 10.65
CA SER A 111 -9.47 -3.70 9.42
C SER A 111 -10.35 -2.60 8.84
N PRO A 112 -10.17 -2.21 7.56
CA PRO A 112 -9.06 -2.57 6.65
C PRO A 112 -7.75 -1.80 6.95
N SER A 113 -6.62 -2.32 6.50
CA SER A 113 -5.31 -1.67 6.69
C SER A 113 -5.24 -0.32 5.97
N GLY A 114 -4.98 0.75 6.74
CA GLY A 114 -4.84 2.12 6.21
C GLY A 114 -3.61 2.27 5.31
N HIS A 115 -2.49 1.67 5.71
CA HIS A 115 -1.27 1.67 4.91
C HIS A 115 -1.50 1.02 3.54
N ALA A 116 -2.12 -0.17 3.51
CA ALA A 116 -2.38 -0.88 2.25
C ALA A 116 -3.38 -0.14 1.36
N MET A 117 -4.49 0.35 1.93
CA MET A 117 -5.51 1.05 1.17
C MET A 117 -5.00 2.39 0.64
N GLY A 118 -4.34 3.20 1.48
CA GLY A 118 -3.79 4.49 1.08
C GLY A 118 -2.68 4.36 0.02
N SER A 119 -1.74 3.43 0.21
CA SER A 119 -0.67 3.19 -0.77
C SER A 119 -1.22 2.71 -2.11
N SER A 120 -2.14 1.74 -2.12
CA SER A 120 -2.71 1.21 -3.37
C SER A 120 -3.46 2.28 -4.17
N CYS A 121 -4.28 3.09 -3.51
CA CYS A 121 -4.98 4.23 -4.10
C CYS A 121 -4.01 5.19 -4.82
N VAL A 122 -2.92 5.58 -4.16
CA VAL A 122 -1.96 6.53 -4.72
C VAL A 122 -1.07 5.90 -5.78
N TRP A 123 -0.58 4.69 -5.55
CA TRP A 123 0.26 3.96 -6.50
C TRP A 123 -0.49 3.66 -7.79
N TYR A 124 -1.79 3.39 -7.73
CA TYR A 124 -2.61 3.26 -8.93
C TYR A 124 -2.54 4.51 -9.81
N VAL A 125 -2.70 5.70 -9.23
CA VAL A 125 -2.60 6.97 -9.97
C VAL A 125 -1.20 7.17 -10.56
N MET A 126 -0.16 6.89 -9.77
CA MET A 126 1.23 7.06 -10.23
C MET A 126 1.57 6.10 -11.38
N VAL A 127 1.24 4.81 -11.24
CA VAL A 127 1.55 3.78 -12.25
C VAL A 127 0.77 4.03 -13.53
N THR A 128 -0.52 4.36 -13.43
CA THR A 128 -1.35 4.66 -14.62
C THR A 128 -0.87 5.92 -15.34
N ALA A 129 -0.44 6.95 -14.60
CA ALA A 129 0.15 8.15 -15.18
C ALA A 129 1.49 7.86 -15.89
N ALA A 130 2.38 7.10 -15.24
CA ALA A 130 3.65 6.69 -15.80
C ALA A 130 3.46 5.88 -17.09
N LEU A 131 2.55 4.90 -17.07
CA LEU A 131 2.24 4.08 -18.25
C LEU A 131 1.64 4.90 -19.39
N SER A 132 0.74 5.84 -19.08
CA SER A 132 0.16 6.74 -20.09
C SER A 132 1.23 7.62 -20.74
N TYR A 133 2.20 8.09 -19.95
CA TYR A 133 3.32 8.88 -20.46
C TYR A 133 4.22 8.04 -21.36
N THR A 134 4.62 6.84 -20.95
CA THR A 134 5.49 5.97 -21.77
C THR A 134 4.82 5.60 -23.09
N LEU A 135 3.53 5.25 -23.07
CA LEU A 135 2.76 4.95 -24.28
C LEU A 135 2.67 6.17 -25.22
N SER A 136 2.41 7.38 -24.68
CA SER A 136 2.37 8.60 -25.48
C SER A 136 3.73 8.91 -26.14
N GLN A 137 4.84 8.62 -25.47
CA GLN A 137 6.17 8.83 -26.01
C GLN A 137 6.50 7.82 -27.12
N ILE A 138 6.08 6.56 -26.96
CA ILE A 138 6.22 5.53 -27.99
C ILE A 138 5.45 5.93 -29.26
N ASP A 139 4.20 6.38 -29.11
CA ASP A 139 3.37 6.81 -30.24
C ASP A 139 4.00 7.97 -31.02
N LYS A 140 4.46 9.01 -30.32
CA LYS A 140 5.17 10.15 -30.95
C LYS A 140 6.44 9.71 -31.68
N SER A 141 7.21 8.78 -31.10
CA SER A 141 8.43 8.27 -31.72
C SER A 141 8.14 7.49 -33.01
N SER A 142 7.06 6.71 -33.02
CA SER A 142 6.57 5.97 -34.19
C SER A 142 6.15 6.92 -35.32
N VAL A 143 5.35 7.94 -35.00
CA VAL A 143 4.91 8.96 -35.97
C VAL A 143 6.11 9.73 -36.56
N THR A 144 7.08 10.09 -35.71
CA THR A 144 8.28 10.81 -36.14
C THR A 144 9.14 9.95 -37.09
N LEU A 145 9.34 8.66 -36.75
CA LEU A 145 10.05 7.71 -37.60
C LEU A 145 9.36 7.53 -38.95
N HIS A 146 8.03 7.39 -38.94
CA HIS A 146 7.25 7.21 -40.16
C HIS A 146 7.31 8.46 -41.09
N ARG A 147 7.34 9.66 -40.50
CA ARG A 147 7.49 10.91 -41.26
C ARG A 147 8.88 11.04 -41.89
N HIS A 148 9.94 10.65 -41.17
CA HIS A 148 11.30 10.63 -41.71
C HIS A 148 11.51 9.57 -42.80
N ALA A 149 10.88 8.40 -42.67
CA ALA A 149 10.91 7.38 -43.71
C ALA A 149 10.24 7.86 -45.00
N CYS A 150 9.07 8.52 -44.89
CA CYS A 150 8.35 9.06 -46.05
C CYS A 150 9.12 10.19 -46.76
N CYS A 151 9.76 11.10 -46.01
CA CYS A 151 10.56 12.19 -46.61
C CYS A 151 11.87 11.72 -47.27
N ARG A 152 12.36 10.50 -47.02
CA ARG A 152 13.57 9.95 -47.67
C ARG A 152 13.29 9.19 -48.96
N SER A 153 12.02 8.96 -49.31
CA SER A 153 11.61 8.22 -50.52
C SER A 153 11.15 9.11 -51.68
N ILE A 154 11.39 10.43 -51.60
CA ILE A 154 11.17 11.42 -52.67
C ILE A 154 12.52 12.00 -53.07
#